data_AF-A0A183TZN0-F1
#
_entry.id   AF-A0A183TZN0-F1
#
_cell.length_a   1.000
_cell.length_b   1.000
_cell.length_c   1.000
_cell.angle_alpha   90.00
_cell.angle_beta   90.00
_cell.angle_gamma   90.00
#
_symmetry.space_group_name_H-M   'P 1'
#
loop_
_entity.id
_entity.type
_entity.pdbx_description
1 polymer ?
#
loop_
_entity_poly.entity_id
_entity_poly.type
_entity_poly.pdbx_seq_one_letter_code
_entity_poly.pdbx_strand_id
1 'polypeptide(L)'
;MIGRALDLAFRTEQFSALDLIAKDLDERSDPRVLERAAEFFISNQQYEKAVRFLGYAKNFTAAIELCRKKNVPITEQMAEILTPPKEAVPNAAERTALLEQIADCCVQQRNYHFAAKKYTQAGNTLQAMRSLLKSGDTDKIIFFAKKARNKEIYILAGNFLQTLNWKADADLMRHIENFYTKANAYERLASFYEACAQVEIDDYRDYNKANAALVEAQRCITKALQNEPRNATELNEKLEELNSKSVSIKKFIGIQAVYETDASDAIRQLQLLADEKGIDDSVRIGDIYAVMITHNVRKSNYKKAYSLIEQMQKRQPRIDVSRYVNTQILDTICDELKMPRLTNATAASDEEEQAEGGVEYSHALKRQIEKESSFADSSLQKALNS
;
A
#
# COMPACT_ATOMS: atom_id res chain seq x y z
N MET A 1 32.87 49.01 21.15
CA MET A 1 31.98 49.51 22.23
C MET A 1 30.96 48.47 22.68
N ILE A 2 30.34 47.73 21.75
CA ILE A 2 29.31 46.70 22.04
C ILE A 2 29.78 45.64 23.04
N GLY A 3 30.99 45.07 22.89
CA GLY A 3 31.50 44.05 23.83
C GLY A 3 31.61 44.51 25.29
N ARG A 4 32.00 45.78 25.54
CA ARG A 4 32.07 46.34 26.91
C ARG A 4 30.69 46.67 27.49
N ALA A 5 29.75 47.08 26.64
CA ALA A 5 28.36 47.30 27.04
C ALA A 5 27.68 45.96 27.39
N LEU A 6 27.95 44.91 26.61
CA LEU A 6 27.48 43.56 26.88
C LEU A 6 28.09 43.01 28.18
N ASP A 7 29.40 43.18 28.41
CA ASP A 7 30.08 42.80 29.65
C ASP A 7 29.50 43.49 30.88
N LEU A 8 29.21 44.79 30.79
CA LEU A 8 28.61 45.55 31.88
C LEU A 8 27.16 45.12 32.13
N ALA A 9 26.39 44.89 31.07
CA ALA A 9 25.00 44.45 31.18
C ALA A 9 24.90 43.01 31.72
N PHE A 10 25.87 42.13 31.41
CA PHE A 10 25.99 40.80 32.03
C PHE A 10 26.31 40.88 33.53
N ARG A 11 27.26 41.74 33.92
CA ARG A 11 27.64 41.90 35.34
C ARG A 11 26.54 42.50 36.20
N THR A 12 25.61 43.22 35.59
CA THR A 12 24.54 43.96 36.28
C THR A 12 23.16 43.34 36.08
N GLU A 13 23.08 42.18 35.41
CA GLU A 13 21.83 41.46 35.10
C GLU A 13 20.75 42.35 34.47
N GLN A 14 21.14 43.34 33.66
CA GLN A 14 20.19 44.25 33.00
C GLN A 14 19.58 43.60 31.75
N PHE A 15 18.55 42.79 31.97
CA PHE A 15 17.88 41.99 30.94
C PHE A 15 17.34 42.81 29.76
N SER A 16 16.77 43.99 30.01
CA SER A 16 16.22 44.87 28.97
C SER A 16 17.31 45.48 28.10
N ALA A 17 18.45 45.84 28.68
CA ALA A 17 19.61 46.33 27.95
C ALA A 17 20.26 45.22 27.11
N LEU A 18 20.35 44.00 27.64
CA LEU A 18 20.88 42.84 26.91
C LEU A 18 20.00 42.42 25.73
N ASP A 19 18.67 42.42 25.88
CA ASP A 19 17.77 42.09 24.76
C ASP A 19 17.82 43.17 23.66
N LEU A 20 18.06 44.44 24.03
CA LEU A 20 18.24 45.52 23.07
C LEU A 20 19.58 45.41 22.33
N ILE A 21 20.68 45.14 23.05
CA ILE A 21 22.00 44.93 22.44
C ILE A 21 22.00 43.67 21.56
N ALA A 22 21.31 42.61 21.98
CA ALA A 22 21.22 41.36 21.23
C ALA A 22 20.49 41.52 19.88
N LYS A 23 19.60 42.51 19.72
CA LYS A 23 18.94 42.80 18.43
C LYS A 23 19.92 43.34 17.38
N ASP A 24 21.01 43.97 17.83
CA ASP A 24 22.04 44.53 16.95
C ASP A 24 23.16 43.51 16.64
N LEU A 25 23.10 42.31 17.22
CA LEU A 25 24.07 41.24 16.96
C LEU A 25 23.67 40.38 15.76
N ASP A 26 24.62 40.18 14.86
CA ASP A 26 24.46 39.45 13.60
C ASP A 26 25.63 38.50 13.30
N GLU A 27 25.62 37.86 12.13
CA GLU A 27 26.68 36.95 11.65
C GLU A 27 28.07 37.62 11.49
N ARG A 28 28.14 38.95 11.48
CA ARG A 28 29.39 39.73 11.33
C ARG A 28 29.98 40.12 12.68
N SER A 29 29.24 39.87 13.76
CA SER A 29 29.65 40.19 15.12
C SER A 29 30.76 39.24 15.61
N ASP A 30 31.52 39.67 16.62
CA ASP A 30 32.62 38.87 17.19
C ASP A 30 32.09 37.53 17.75
N PRO A 31 32.62 36.37 17.31
CA PRO A 31 32.21 35.05 17.81
C PRO A 31 32.19 34.94 19.34
N ARG A 32 33.16 35.54 20.04
CA ARG A 32 33.21 35.48 21.51
C ARG A 32 32.06 36.23 22.17
N VAL A 33 31.61 37.31 21.54
CA VAL A 33 30.47 38.11 22.03
C VAL A 33 29.16 37.35 21.78
N LEU A 34 29.05 36.67 20.65
CA LEU A 34 27.92 35.82 20.28
C LEU A 34 27.79 34.61 21.19
N GLU A 35 28.89 33.93 21.54
CA GLU A 35 28.87 32.80 22.49
C GLU A 35 28.42 33.22 23.88
N ARG A 36 28.90 34.35 24.39
CA ARG A 36 28.48 34.87 25.69
C ARG A 36 27.01 35.32 25.68
N ALA A 37 26.55 35.90 24.58
CA ALA A 37 25.12 36.17 24.39
C ALA A 37 24.30 34.87 24.42
N ALA A 38 24.77 33.81 23.77
CA ALA A 38 24.11 32.50 23.81
C ALA A 38 24.04 31.92 25.24
N GLU A 39 25.13 31.93 26.01
CA GLU A 39 25.16 31.46 27.40
C GLU A 39 24.10 32.16 28.27
N PHE A 40 23.97 33.47 28.11
CA PHE A 40 22.95 34.25 28.81
C PHE A 40 21.54 33.84 28.41
N PHE A 41 21.25 33.70 27.12
CA PHE A 41 19.94 33.25 26.67
C PHE A 41 19.63 31.80 27.10
N ILE A 42 20.64 30.95 27.23
CA ILE A 42 20.50 29.60 27.82
C ILE A 42 20.08 29.69 29.29
N SER A 43 20.77 30.51 30.10
CA SER A 43 20.43 30.71 31.51
C SER A 43 19.01 31.26 31.70
N ASN A 44 18.55 32.08 30.76
CA ASN A 44 17.21 32.66 30.75
C ASN A 44 16.15 31.80 30.06
N GLN A 45 16.47 30.55 29.71
CA GLN A 45 15.56 29.61 29.04
C GLN A 45 15.05 30.07 27.66
N GLN A 46 15.69 31.07 27.05
CA GLN A 46 15.42 31.53 25.69
C GLN A 46 16.27 30.74 24.69
N TYR A 47 15.99 29.43 24.60
CA TYR A 47 16.84 28.50 23.86
C TYR A 47 16.90 28.76 22.36
N GLU A 48 15.81 29.22 21.72
CA GLU A 48 15.80 29.55 20.29
C GLU A 48 16.80 30.65 19.93
N LYS A 49 16.82 31.74 20.72
CA LYS A 49 17.79 32.83 20.52
C LYS A 49 19.21 32.34 20.77
N ALA A 50 19.41 31.51 21.79
CA ALA A 50 20.73 30.94 22.07
C ALA A 50 21.25 30.08 20.91
N VAL A 51 20.43 29.20 20.33
CA VAL A 51 20.81 28.40 19.16
C VAL A 51 21.18 29.30 17.98
N ARG A 52 20.42 30.38 17.74
CA ARG A 52 20.71 31.36 16.69
C ARG A 52 22.07 32.03 16.87
N PHE A 53 22.38 32.49 18.09
CA PHE A 53 23.67 33.12 18.39
C PHE A 53 24.84 32.13 18.30
N LEU A 54 24.67 30.88 18.74
CA LEU A 54 25.68 29.83 18.55
C LEU A 54 25.92 29.54 17.07
N GLY A 55 24.86 29.55 16.26
CA GLY A 55 24.96 29.43 14.80
C GLY A 55 25.75 30.57 14.17
N TYR A 56 25.47 31.82 14.56
CA TYR A 56 26.22 33.01 14.12
C TYR A 56 27.68 32.98 14.56
N ALA A 57 27.96 32.46 15.76
CA ALA A 57 29.32 32.23 16.26
C ALA A 57 30.06 31.09 15.52
N LYS A 58 29.38 30.38 14.59
CA LYS A 58 29.87 29.17 13.91
C LYS A 58 30.13 27.98 14.86
N ASN A 59 29.57 28.02 16.07
CA ASN A 59 29.63 26.93 17.03
C ASN A 59 28.45 25.96 16.81
N PHE A 60 28.44 25.32 15.64
CA PHE A 60 27.34 24.47 15.19
C PHE A 60 27.11 23.27 16.11
N THR A 61 28.17 22.65 16.62
CA THR A 61 28.08 21.49 17.51
C THR A 61 27.32 21.82 18.78
N ALA A 62 27.66 22.92 19.47
CA ALA A 62 26.95 23.33 20.68
C ALA A 62 25.49 23.70 20.38
N ALA A 63 25.23 24.35 19.24
CA ALA A 63 23.89 24.73 18.82
C ALA A 63 22.98 23.50 18.59
N ILE A 64 23.49 22.48 17.88
CA ILE A 64 22.75 21.24 17.60
C ILE A 64 22.52 20.45 18.88
N GLU A 65 23.51 20.37 19.78
CA GLU A 65 23.32 19.75 21.09
C GLU A 65 22.25 20.45 21.91
N LEU A 66 22.19 21.78 21.87
CA LEU A 66 21.17 22.55 22.56
C LEU A 66 19.77 22.26 21.98
N CYS A 67 19.63 22.20 20.66
CA CYS A 67 18.39 21.77 20.00
C CYS A 67 17.93 20.40 20.48
N ARG A 68 18.86 19.45 20.58
CA ARG A 68 18.58 18.08 21.04
C ARG A 68 18.20 18.03 22.52
N LYS A 69 18.99 18.67 23.40
CA LYS A 69 18.82 18.62 24.87
C LYS A 69 17.56 19.35 25.33
N LYS A 70 17.19 20.44 24.66
CA LYS A 70 16.05 21.30 25.05
C LYS A 70 14.85 21.18 24.11
N ASN A 71 14.89 20.25 23.16
CA ASN A 71 13.87 20.04 22.14
C ASN A 71 13.48 21.33 21.41
N VAL A 72 14.47 22.16 21.05
CA VAL A 72 14.25 23.42 20.33
C VAL A 72 13.87 23.09 18.88
N PRO A 73 12.69 23.50 18.39
CA PRO A 73 12.26 23.18 17.03
C PRO A 73 13.23 23.71 15.98
N ILE A 74 13.68 22.85 15.09
CA ILE A 74 14.51 23.24 13.95
C ILE A 74 13.59 23.76 12.85
N THR A 75 13.40 25.08 12.82
CA THR A 75 12.72 25.79 11.73
C THR A 75 13.61 25.85 10.48
N GLU A 76 13.03 26.18 9.33
CA GLU A 76 13.81 26.31 8.08
C GLU A 76 14.93 27.35 8.20
N GLN A 77 14.61 28.52 8.77
CA GLN A 77 15.59 29.58 9.03
C GLN A 77 16.70 29.11 9.98
N MET A 78 16.33 28.42 11.08
CA MET A 78 17.32 27.90 12.02
C MET A 78 18.24 26.89 11.33
N ALA A 79 17.67 26.01 10.53
CA ALA A 79 18.46 25.00 9.85
C ALA A 79 19.37 25.55 8.77
N GLU A 80 19.01 26.66 8.12
CA GLU A 80 19.91 27.38 7.20
C GLU A 80 21.08 27.99 7.96
N ILE A 81 20.83 28.65 9.09
CA ILE A 81 21.88 29.20 9.97
C ILE A 81 22.80 28.08 10.49
N LEU A 82 22.22 26.95 10.89
CA LEU A 82 22.98 25.80 11.41
C LEU A 82 23.67 24.99 10.32
N THR A 83 23.39 25.25 9.04
CA THR A 83 24.06 24.57 7.94
C THR A 83 25.30 25.36 7.56
N PRO A 84 26.52 24.87 7.86
CA PRO A 84 27.71 25.57 7.43
C PRO A 84 27.68 25.76 5.89
N PRO A 85 28.24 26.83 5.32
CA PRO A 85 28.54 26.87 3.89
C PRO A 85 29.74 25.95 3.57
N LYS A 86 29.88 25.52 2.32
CA LYS A 86 30.96 24.59 1.91
C LYS A 86 32.36 25.14 2.19
N GLU A 87 32.51 26.45 2.19
CA GLU A 87 33.77 27.17 2.41
C GLU A 87 34.12 27.35 3.90
N ALA A 88 33.13 27.28 4.81
CA ALA A 88 33.36 27.55 6.24
C ALA A 88 33.86 26.35 7.04
N VAL A 89 33.72 25.13 6.51
CA VAL A 89 34.22 23.91 7.15
C VAL A 89 35.16 23.23 6.15
N PRO A 90 36.49 23.33 6.34
CA PRO A 90 37.48 22.76 5.43
C PRO A 90 37.36 21.24 5.29
N ASN A 91 36.88 20.57 6.34
CA ASN A 91 36.74 19.13 6.39
C ASN A 91 35.35 18.67 5.94
N ALA A 92 35.28 18.02 4.79
CA ALA A 92 34.03 17.49 4.25
C ALA A 92 33.37 16.45 5.17
N ALA A 93 34.14 15.66 5.93
CA ALA A 93 33.60 14.64 6.83
C ALA A 93 32.91 15.28 8.05
N GLU A 94 33.49 16.31 8.64
CA GLU A 94 32.89 17.07 9.75
C GLU A 94 31.59 17.75 9.32
N ARG A 95 31.58 18.32 8.10
CA ARG A 95 30.38 18.89 7.50
C ARG A 95 29.26 17.85 7.39
N THR A 96 29.59 16.66 6.88
CA THR A 96 28.61 15.56 6.75
C THR A 96 28.06 15.15 8.10
N ALA A 97 28.93 14.98 9.11
CA ALA A 97 28.50 14.63 10.47
C ALA A 97 27.56 15.68 11.07
N LEU A 98 27.85 16.97 10.90
CA LEU A 98 26.96 18.06 11.35
C LEU A 98 25.58 17.99 10.66
N LEU A 99 25.55 17.78 9.34
CA LEU A 99 24.30 17.66 8.58
C LEU A 99 23.47 16.46 9.05
N GLU A 100 24.10 15.32 9.34
CA GLU A 100 23.43 14.14 9.87
C GLU A 100 22.88 14.40 11.28
N GLN A 101 23.63 15.07 12.15
CA GLN A 101 23.15 15.42 13.49
C GLN A 101 21.93 16.37 13.47
N ILE A 102 21.91 17.33 12.54
CA ILE A 102 20.74 18.20 12.30
C ILE A 102 19.56 17.36 11.82
N ALA A 103 19.81 16.44 10.89
CA ALA A 103 18.78 15.56 10.35
C ALA A 103 18.18 14.66 11.45
N ASP A 104 19.01 14.06 12.30
CA ASP A 104 18.58 13.23 13.44
C ASP A 104 17.68 14.03 14.39
N CYS A 105 18.03 15.28 14.67
CA CYS A 105 17.22 16.17 15.50
C CYS A 105 15.86 16.45 14.83
N CYS A 106 15.84 16.69 13.51
CA CYS A 106 14.59 16.83 12.75
C CYS A 106 13.73 15.56 12.81
N VAL A 107 14.33 14.37 12.74
CA VAL A 107 13.60 13.08 12.87
C VAL A 107 12.97 12.96 14.26
N GLN A 108 13.71 13.30 15.33
CA GLN A 108 13.19 13.28 16.70
C GLN A 108 12.00 14.23 16.88
N GLN A 109 12.03 15.37 16.19
CA GLN A 109 10.96 16.36 16.17
C GLN A 109 9.82 16.04 15.19
N ARG A 110 9.87 14.87 14.53
CA ARG A 110 8.92 14.45 13.48
C ARG A 110 8.88 15.36 12.25
N ASN A 111 9.89 16.20 12.06
CA ASN A 111 10.05 17.04 10.87
C ASN A 111 10.76 16.26 9.75
N TYR A 112 10.06 15.28 9.19
CA TYR A 112 10.63 14.28 8.29
C TYR A 112 11.08 14.83 6.92
N HIS A 113 10.39 15.82 6.37
CA HIS A 113 10.80 16.46 5.12
C HIS A 113 12.15 17.16 5.26
N PHE A 114 12.35 17.84 6.39
CA PHE A 114 13.58 18.57 6.65
C PHE A 114 14.73 17.61 6.95
N ALA A 115 14.47 16.55 7.73
CA ALA A 115 15.40 15.45 7.91
C ALA A 115 15.86 14.88 6.56
N ALA A 116 14.93 14.58 5.65
CA ALA A 116 15.26 14.06 4.33
C ALA A 116 16.12 15.03 3.51
N LYS A 117 15.82 16.33 3.53
CA LYS A 117 16.63 17.37 2.87
C LYS A 117 18.07 17.36 3.42
N LYS A 118 18.24 17.27 4.74
CA LYS A 118 19.56 17.28 5.39
C LYS A 118 20.35 16.00 5.16
N TYR A 119 19.75 14.82 5.28
CA TYR A 119 20.40 13.58 4.91
C TYR A 119 20.79 13.55 3.42
N THR A 120 19.98 14.12 2.52
CA THR A 120 20.34 14.26 1.11
C THR A 120 21.55 15.16 0.91
N GLN A 121 21.63 16.30 1.63
CA GLN A 121 22.79 17.19 1.61
C GLN A 121 24.05 16.52 2.18
N ALA A 122 23.89 15.64 3.16
CA ALA A 122 24.96 14.82 3.73
C ALA A 122 25.41 13.66 2.81
N GLY A 123 24.68 13.38 1.71
CA GLY A 123 24.91 12.22 0.86
C GLY A 123 24.34 10.91 1.40
N ASN A 124 23.70 10.92 2.58
CA ASN A 124 23.06 9.77 3.20
C ASN A 124 21.66 9.51 2.61
N THR A 125 21.65 9.03 1.36
CA THR A 125 20.41 8.83 0.60
C THR A 125 19.44 7.82 1.24
N LEU A 126 19.96 6.86 2.00
CA LEU A 126 19.17 5.83 2.64
C LEU A 126 18.38 6.36 3.84
N GLN A 127 19.02 7.15 4.72
CA GLN A 127 18.30 7.82 5.82
C GLN A 127 17.35 8.90 5.31
N ALA A 128 17.70 9.56 4.19
CA ALA A 128 16.78 10.47 3.52
C ALA A 128 15.50 9.74 3.08
N MET A 129 15.64 8.59 2.41
CA MET A 129 14.50 7.77 2.01
C MET A 129 13.68 7.32 3.22
N ARG A 130 14.31 6.79 4.28
CA ARG A 130 13.61 6.37 5.50
C ARG A 130 12.82 7.51 6.15
N SER A 131 13.35 8.72 6.12
CA SER A 131 12.65 9.91 6.59
C SER A 131 11.44 10.24 5.70
N LEU A 132 11.59 10.20 4.38
CA LEU A 132 10.47 10.40 3.45
C LEU A 132 9.35 9.37 3.67
N LEU A 133 9.68 8.10 3.85
CA LEU A 133 8.69 7.06 4.15
C LEU A 133 7.87 7.38 5.40
N LYS A 134 8.51 7.87 6.47
CA LYS A 134 7.83 8.32 7.69
C LYS A 134 6.92 9.53 7.48
N SER A 135 7.22 10.37 6.48
CA SER A 135 6.37 11.51 6.13
C SER A 135 5.08 11.13 5.40
N GLY A 136 5.04 9.95 4.77
CA GLY A 136 3.89 9.50 3.97
C GLY A 136 3.68 10.25 2.65
N ASP A 137 4.55 11.19 2.30
CA ASP A 137 4.46 11.98 1.07
C ASP A 137 4.87 11.15 -0.14
N THR A 138 3.87 10.55 -0.78
CA THR A 138 4.01 9.59 -1.87
C THR A 138 4.73 10.20 -3.09
N ASP A 139 4.41 11.45 -3.45
CA ASP A 139 5.02 12.13 -4.59
C ASP A 139 6.51 12.36 -4.37
N LYS A 140 6.91 12.83 -3.18
CA LYS A 140 8.33 13.01 -2.83
C LYS A 140 9.06 11.67 -2.75
N ILE A 141 8.43 10.62 -2.25
CA ILE A 141 9.01 9.27 -2.20
C ILE A 141 9.29 8.77 -3.63
N ILE A 142 8.31 8.85 -4.52
CA ILE A 142 8.45 8.43 -5.93
C ILE A 142 9.52 9.25 -6.64
N PHE A 143 9.49 10.58 -6.48
CA PHE A 143 10.47 11.50 -7.08
C PHE A 143 11.89 11.20 -6.59
N PHE A 144 12.06 11.02 -5.29
CA PHE A 144 13.36 10.74 -4.69
C PHE A 144 13.92 9.40 -5.15
N ALA A 145 13.10 8.34 -5.18
CA ALA A 145 13.52 7.03 -5.66
C ALA A 145 13.98 7.08 -7.14
N LYS A 146 13.23 7.75 -8.01
CA LYS A 146 13.60 7.96 -9.43
C LYS A 146 14.95 8.67 -9.59
N LYS A 147 15.23 9.65 -8.73
CA LYS A 147 16.47 10.44 -8.75
C LYS A 147 17.66 9.70 -8.16
N ALA A 148 17.47 8.96 -7.06
CA ALA A 148 18.55 8.32 -6.32
C ALA A 148 19.19 7.14 -7.05
N ARG A 149 18.44 6.45 -7.93
CA ARG A 149 18.92 5.33 -8.77
C ARG A 149 19.65 4.23 -7.98
N ASN A 150 19.17 3.93 -6.78
CA ASN A 150 19.76 2.93 -5.89
C ASN A 150 18.76 1.78 -5.67
N LYS A 151 19.25 0.54 -5.76
CA LYS A 151 18.42 -0.68 -5.63
C LYS A 151 17.67 -0.76 -4.30
N GLU A 152 18.32 -0.46 -3.19
CA GLU A 152 17.71 -0.52 -1.86
C GLU A 152 16.63 0.56 -1.71
N ILE A 153 16.86 1.76 -2.25
CA ILE A 153 15.86 2.84 -2.26
C ILE A 153 14.64 2.44 -3.09
N TYR A 154 14.84 1.81 -4.24
CA TYR A 154 13.73 1.29 -5.04
C TYR A 154 12.93 0.22 -4.28
N ILE A 155 13.57 -0.71 -3.58
CA ILE A 155 12.89 -1.72 -2.76
C ILE A 155 12.07 -1.06 -1.66
N LEU A 156 12.65 -0.09 -0.94
CA LEU A 156 11.97 0.67 0.11
C LEU A 156 10.76 1.43 -0.42
N ALA A 157 10.88 2.06 -1.60
CA ALA A 157 9.78 2.75 -2.27
C ALA A 157 8.66 1.78 -2.64
N GLY A 158 8.99 0.69 -3.34
CA GLY A 158 8.01 -0.33 -3.74
C GLY A 158 7.27 -0.93 -2.54
N ASN A 159 7.98 -1.24 -1.46
CA ASN A 159 7.38 -1.80 -0.25
C ASN A 159 6.38 -0.82 0.39
N PHE A 160 6.69 0.46 0.41
CA PHE A 160 5.78 1.49 0.92
C PHE A 160 4.54 1.63 0.03
N LEU A 161 4.71 1.70 -1.29
CA LEU A 161 3.59 1.85 -2.22
C LEU A 161 2.61 0.67 -2.16
N GLN A 162 3.08 -0.55 -1.88
CA GLN A 162 2.21 -1.72 -1.67
C GLN A 162 1.26 -1.58 -0.45
N THR A 163 1.57 -0.71 0.50
CA THR A 163 0.70 -0.44 1.67
C THR A 163 -0.43 0.54 1.36
N LEU A 164 -0.38 1.22 0.21
CA LEU A 164 -1.40 2.16 -0.24
C LEU A 164 -2.52 1.44 -1.01
N ASN A 165 -3.58 2.17 -1.36
CA ASN A 165 -4.67 1.64 -2.18
C ASN A 165 -4.29 1.55 -3.68
N TRP A 166 -3.31 0.70 -4.00
CA TRP A 166 -2.86 0.47 -5.38
C TRP A 166 -3.94 -0.17 -6.26
N LYS A 167 -4.96 -0.81 -5.68
CA LYS A 167 -6.07 -1.44 -6.42
C LYS A 167 -6.86 -0.43 -7.25
N ALA A 168 -7.03 0.78 -6.73
CA ALA A 168 -7.77 1.85 -7.39
C ALA A 168 -6.88 2.77 -8.25
N ASP A 169 -5.55 2.56 -8.25
CA ASP A 169 -4.59 3.47 -8.85
C ASP A 169 -3.57 2.71 -9.72
N ALA A 170 -3.81 2.75 -11.03
CA ALA A 170 -2.92 2.14 -12.02
C ALA A 170 -1.53 2.79 -12.08
N ASP A 171 -1.38 4.04 -11.66
CA ASP A 171 -0.09 4.72 -11.61
C ASP A 171 0.75 4.15 -10.47
N LEU A 172 0.14 3.91 -9.30
CA LEU A 172 0.83 3.26 -8.19
C LEU A 172 1.32 1.86 -8.57
N MET A 173 0.50 1.05 -9.23
CA MET A 173 0.90 -0.27 -9.73
C MET A 173 2.12 -0.18 -10.65
N ARG A 174 2.08 0.72 -11.64
CA ARG A 174 3.21 0.96 -12.54
C ARG A 174 4.47 1.41 -11.80
N HIS A 175 4.35 2.21 -10.74
CA HIS A 175 5.51 2.62 -9.95
C HIS A 175 6.11 1.45 -9.16
N ILE A 176 5.28 0.60 -8.55
CA ILE A 176 5.71 -0.61 -7.83
C ILE A 176 6.50 -1.54 -8.76
N GLU A 177 5.92 -1.88 -9.92
CA GLU A 177 6.55 -2.73 -10.93
C GLU A 177 7.90 -2.17 -11.38
N ASN A 178 7.93 -0.87 -11.70
CA ASN A 178 9.15 -0.20 -12.14
C ASN A 178 10.24 -0.19 -11.07
N PHE A 179 9.88 0.04 -9.80
CA PHE A 179 10.86 0.08 -8.73
C PHE A 179 11.45 -1.31 -8.45
N TYR A 180 10.65 -2.35 -8.34
CA TYR A 180 11.20 -3.70 -8.14
C TYR A 180 12.01 -4.19 -9.34
N THR A 181 11.57 -3.90 -10.56
CA THR A 181 12.32 -4.24 -11.77
C THR A 181 13.68 -3.55 -11.78
N LYS A 182 13.75 -2.25 -11.48
CA LYS A 182 15.02 -1.50 -11.41
C LYS A 182 15.93 -1.96 -10.26
N ALA A 183 15.35 -2.52 -9.20
CA ALA A 183 16.10 -3.12 -8.11
C ALA A 183 16.61 -4.54 -8.39
N ASN A 184 16.14 -5.19 -9.47
CA ASN A 184 16.22 -6.65 -9.68
C ASN A 184 15.58 -7.46 -8.53
N ALA A 185 14.62 -6.88 -7.82
CA ALA A 185 13.93 -7.55 -6.70
C ALA A 185 12.75 -8.37 -7.20
N TYR A 186 13.03 -9.36 -8.05
CA TYR A 186 12.02 -10.12 -8.78
C TYR A 186 11.12 -10.98 -7.89
N GLU A 187 11.62 -11.47 -6.76
CA GLU A 187 10.81 -12.19 -5.77
C GLU A 187 9.71 -11.30 -5.20
N ARG A 188 10.06 -10.06 -4.80
CA ARG A 188 9.09 -9.08 -4.30
C ARG A 188 8.06 -8.69 -5.36
N LEU A 189 8.49 -8.60 -6.62
CA LEU A 189 7.61 -8.34 -7.74
C LEU A 189 6.65 -9.52 -8.01
N ALA A 190 7.14 -10.76 -7.90
CA ALA A 190 6.29 -11.95 -8.01
C ALA A 190 5.21 -11.95 -6.92
N SER A 191 5.59 -11.70 -5.67
CA SER A 191 4.63 -11.60 -4.56
C SER A 191 3.59 -10.49 -4.76
N PHE A 192 3.99 -9.37 -5.36
CA PHE A 192 3.04 -8.31 -5.71
C PHE A 192 2.02 -8.78 -6.77
N TYR A 193 2.46 -9.46 -7.82
CA TYR A 193 1.55 -10.03 -8.81
C TYR A 193 0.64 -11.14 -8.25
N GLU A 194 1.11 -11.93 -7.26
CA GLU A 194 0.25 -12.86 -6.53
C GLU A 194 -0.84 -12.13 -5.75
N ALA A 195 -0.50 -11.02 -5.09
CA ALA A 195 -1.49 -10.18 -4.42
C ALA A 195 -2.51 -9.61 -5.41
N CYS A 196 -2.07 -9.16 -6.59
CA CYS A 196 -2.97 -8.77 -7.68
C CYS A 196 -3.91 -9.92 -8.08
N ALA A 197 -3.37 -11.12 -8.29
CA ALA A 197 -4.18 -12.28 -8.65
C ALA A 197 -5.22 -12.63 -7.58
N GLN A 198 -4.85 -12.55 -6.30
CA GLN A 198 -5.78 -12.81 -5.20
C GLN A 198 -6.91 -11.77 -5.14
N VAL A 199 -6.60 -10.50 -5.37
CA VAL A 199 -7.61 -9.43 -5.46
C VAL A 199 -8.58 -9.66 -6.62
N GLU A 200 -8.08 -10.04 -7.79
CA GLU A 200 -8.93 -10.37 -8.94
C GLU A 200 -9.88 -11.54 -8.65
N ILE A 201 -9.47 -12.52 -7.84
CA ILE A 201 -10.32 -13.65 -7.42
C ILE A 201 -11.34 -13.23 -6.35
N ASP A 202 -10.89 -12.51 -5.32
CA ASP A 202 -11.71 -12.24 -4.13
C ASP A 202 -12.70 -11.09 -4.35
N ASP A 203 -12.25 -10.02 -4.98
CA ASP A 203 -13.02 -8.79 -5.11
C ASP A 203 -13.81 -8.79 -6.44
N TYR A 204 -13.18 -9.22 -7.54
CA TYR A 204 -13.76 -9.10 -8.89
C TYR A 204 -14.25 -10.43 -9.51
N ARG A 205 -13.84 -11.58 -8.96
CA ARG A 205 -14.07 -12.93 -9.52
C ARG A 205 -13.61 -13.05 -10.98
N ASP A 206 -12.62 -12.25 -11.38
CA ASP A 206 -12.04 -12.26 -12.72
C ASP A 206 -10.87 -13.24 -12.76
N TYR A 207 -11.21 -14.52 -12.92
CA TYR A 207 -10.23 -15.59 -13.00
C TYR A 207 -9.29 -15.45 -14.21
N ASN A 208 -9.71 -14.76 -15.29
CA ASN A 208 -8.85 -14.52 -16.45
C ASN A 208 -7.72 -13.55 -16.12
N LYS A 209 -8.05 -12.41 -15.48
CA LYS A 209 -7.04 -11.46 -15.01
C LYS A 209 -6.18 -12.06 -13.90
N ALA A 210 -6.77 -12.83 -12.98
CA ALA A 210 -6.01 -13.54 -11.95
C ALA A 210 -4.95 -14.45 -12.58
N ASN A 211 -5.32 -15.24 -13.59
CA ASN A 211 -4.36 -16.08 -14.30
C ASN A 211 -3.30 -15.26 -15.05
N ALA A 212 -3.65 -14.13 -15.66
CA ALA A 212 -2.67 -13.25 -16.31
C ALA A 212 -1.63 -12.70 -15.30
N ALA A 213 -2.09 -12.28 -14.11
CA ALA A 213 -1.20 -11.84 -13.03
C ALA A 213 -0.29 -12.98 -12.54
N LEU A 214 -0.81 -14.20 -12.37
CA LEU A 214 0.01 -15.36 -12.00
C LEU A 214 1.09 -15.69 -13.05
N VAL A 215 0.79 -15.52 -14.34
CA VAL A 215 1.80 -15.70 -15.40
C VAL A 215 2.93 -14.67 -15.28
N GLU A 216 2.62 -13.41 -14.96
CA GLU A 216 3.65 -12.40 -14.69
C GLU A 216 4.43 -12.70 -13.40
N ALA A 217 3.79 -13.25 -12.37
CA ALA A 217 4.48 -13.75 -11.17
C ALA A 217 5.49 -14.87 -11.51
N GLN A 218 5.07 -15.88 -12.28
CA GLN A 218 5.94 -16.97 -12.76
C GLN A 218 7.12 -16.44 -13.58
N ARG A 219 6.87 -15.44 -14.45
CA ARG A 219 7.90 -14.78 -15.23
C ARG A 219 8.93 -14.07 -14.35
N CYS A 220 8.48 -13.45 -13.26
CA CYS A 220 9.36 -12.82 -12.28
C CYS A 220 10.22 -13.84 -11.54
N ILE A 221 9.65 -14.95 -11.07
CA ILE A 221 10.41 -16.03 -10.43
C ILE A 221 11.45 -16.63 -11.40
N THR A 222 11.08 -16.84 -12.67
CA THR A 222 12.01 -17.28 -13.71
C THR A 222 13.19 -16.32 -13.88
N LYS A 223 12.94 -15.00 -13.85
CA LYS A 223 14.00 -13.98 -13.86
C LYS A 223 14.82 -13.99 -12.57
N ALA A 224 14.22 -14.25 -11.42
CA ALA A 224 14.93 -14.40 -10.15
C ALA A 224 15.92 -15.57 -10.20
N LEU A 225 15.48 -16.74 -10.68
CA LEU A 225 16.30 -17.93 -10.88
C LEU A 225 17.53 -17.69 -11.77
N GLN A 226 17.36 -16.90 -12.84
CA GLN A 226 18.46 -16.53 -13.74
C GLN A 226 19.50 -15.61 -13.08
N ASN A 227 19.09 -14.80 -12.10
CA ASN A 227 19.93 -13.79 -11.48
C ASN A 227 20.55 -14.24 -10.15
N GLU A 228 19.88 -15.12 -9.39
CA GLU A 228 20.27 -15.50 -8.04
C GLU A 228 20.19 -17.03 -7.81
N PRO A 229 21.24 -17.79 -8.14
CA PRO A 229 21.22 -19.27 -8.06
C PRO A 229 21.29 -19.81 -6.62
N ARG A 230 21.47 -18.94 -5.61
CA ARG A 230 21.60 -19.38 -4.20
C ARG A 230 20.29 -19.84 -3.59
N ASN A 231 19.16 -19.29 -4.03
CA ASN A 231 17.82 -19.62 -3.54
C ASN A 231 17.07 -20.50 -4.54
N ALA A 232 17.77 -21.20 -5.44
CA ALA A 232 17.16 -21.90 -6.56
C ALA A 232 16.11 -22.94 -6.12
N THR A 233 16.34 -23.64 -5.01
CA THR A 233 15.37 -24.62 -4.48
C THR A 233 14.06 -23.95 -4.08
N GLU A 234 14.12 -22.94 -3.21
CA GLU A 234 12.93 -22.19 -2.73
C GLU A 234 12.19 -21.52 -3.90
N LEU A 235 12.93 -20.96 -4.87
CA LEU A 235 12.36 -20.34 -6.06
C LEU A 235 11.69 -21.36 -6.98
N ASN A 236 12.24 -22.56 -7.13
CA ASN A 236 11.62 -23.63 -7.91
C ASN A 236 10.35 -24.15 -7.23
N GLU A 237 10.37 -24.36 -5.90
CA GLU A 237 9.17 -24.72 -5.13
C GLU A 237 8.08 -23.65 -5.30
N LYS A 238 8.45 -22.37 -5.23
CA LYS A 238 7.51 -21.26 -5.47
C LYS A 238 6.96 -21.26 -6.90
N LEU A 239 7.80 -21.57 -7.89
CA LEU A 239 7.38 -21.68 -9.28
C LEU A 239 6.39 -22.83 -9.50
N GLU A 240 6.62 -23.98 -8.85
CA GLU A 240 5.70 -25.12 -8.87
C GLU A 240 4.35 -24.79 -8.22
N GLU A 241 4.35 -24.09 -7.09
CA GLU A 241 3.13 -23.61 -6.43
C GLU A 241 2.31 -22.71 -7.36
N LEU A 242 2.96 -21.71 -7.97
CA LEU A 242 2.33 -20.80 -8.93
C LEU A 242 1.80 -21.53 -10.17
N ASN A 243 2.53 -22.53 -10.65
CA ASN A 243 2.09 -23.36 -11.78
C ASN A 243 0.86 -24.18 -11.43
N SER A 244 0.85 -24.82 -10.26
CA SER A 244 -0.30 -25.56 -9.76
C SER A 244 -1.55 -24.66 -9.66
N LYS A 245 -1.41 -23.47 -9.08
CA LYS A 245 -2.49 -22.48 -8.98
C LYS A 245 -3.00 -22.04 -10.35
N SER A 246 -2.11 -21.71 -11.28
CA SER A 246 -2.47 -21.34 -12.65
C SER A 246 -3.20 -22.46 -13.40
N VAL A 247 -2.78 -23.72 -13.23
CA VAL A 247 -3.44 -24.88 -13.85
C VAL A 247 -4.88 -25.02 -13.34
N SER A 248 -5.08 -24.94 -12.02
CA SER A 248 -6.41 -25.04 -11.41
C SER A 248 -7.35 -23.91 -11.87
N ILE A 249 -6.84 -22.67 -11.93
CA ILE A 249 -7.62 -21.54 -12.45
C ILE A 249 -7.96 -21.72 -13.94
N LYS A 250 -7.00 -22.15 -14.77
CA LYS A 250 -7.24 -22.42 -16.20
C LYS A 250 -8.26 -23.53 -16.41
N LYS A 251 -8.25 -24.58 -15.59
CA LYS A 251 -9.30 -25.62 -15.61
C LYS A 251 -10.67 -24.99 -15.37
N PHE A 252 -10.81 -24.16 -14.33
CA PHE A 252 -12.07 -23.52 -14.01
C PHE A 252 -12.59 -22.60 -15.14
N ILE A 253 -11.71 -21.76 -15.70
CA ILE A 253 -12.04 -20.92 -16.86
C ILE A 253 -12.47 -21.78 -18.06
N GLY A 254 -11.75 -22.86 -18.34
CA GLY A 254 -12.08 -23.80 -19.41
C GLY A 254 -13.46 -24.42 -19.23
N ILE A 255 -13.81 -24.82 -18.01
CA ILE A 255 -15.14 -25.37 -17.71
C ILE A 255 -16.24 -24.31 -17.89
N GLN A 256 -15.99 -23.06 -17.51
CA GLN A 256 -16.93 -21.97 -17.76
C GLN A 256 -17.19 -21.77 -19.26
N ALA A 257 -16.17 -21.88 -20.11
CA ALA A 257 -16.33 -21.81 -21.56
C ALA A 257 -17.11 -23.02 -22.11
N VAL A 258 -16.87 -24.23 -21.59
CA VAL A 258 -17.64 -25.43 -21.97
C VAL A 258 -19.11 -25.26 -21.62
N TYR A 259 -19.44 -24.59 -20.51
CA TYR A 259 -20.83 -24.36 -20.11
C TYR A 259 -21.68 -23.64 -21.18
N GLU A 260 -21.06 -22.81 -22.01
CA GLU A 260 -21.73 -22.11 -23.12
C GLU A 260 -22.16 -23.05 -24.26
N THR A 261 -21.53 -24.23 -24.37
CA THR A 261 -21.77 -25.20 -25.47
C THR A 261 -22.38 -26.51 -24.98
N ASP A 262 -21.92 -27.04 -23.84
CA ASP A 262 -22.45 -28.22 -23.16
C ASP A 262 -22.51 -27.99 -21.64
N ALA A 263 -23.66 -27.48 -21.21
CA ALA A 263 -23.91 -27.22 -19.80
C ALA A 263 -23.94 -28.50 -18.94
N SER A 264 -24.23 -29.68 -19.51
CA SER A 264 -24.30 -30.92 -18.71
C SER A 264 -22.90 -31.47 -18.43
N ASP A 265 -22.03 -31.46 -19.43
CA ASP A 265 -20.63 -31.84 -19.24
C ASP A 265 -19.89 -30.84 -18.35
N ALA A 266 -20.12 -29.54 -18.51
CA ALA A 266 -19.54 -28.52 -17.62
C ALA A 266 -19.91 -28.76 -16.15
N ILE A 267 -21.16 -29.08 -15.83
CA ILE A 267 -21.58 -29.38 -14.45
C ILE A 267 -20.90 -30.64 -13.90
N ARG A 268 -20.74 -31.68 -14.72
CA ARG A 268 -19.99 -32.88 -14.34
C ARG A 268 -18.54 -32.54 -14.03
N GLN A 269 -17.90 -31.70 -14.84
CA GLN A 269 -16.53 -31.25 -14.61
C GLN A 269 -16.40 -30.37 -13.36
N LEU A 270 -17.36 -29.48 -13.08
CA LEU A 270 -17.36 -28.67 -11.85
C LEU A 270 -17.51 -29.52 -10.59
N GLN A 271 -18.28 -30.60 -10.62
CA GLN A 271 -18.37 -31.53 -9.49
C GLN A 271 -17.03 -32.21 -9.21
N LEU A 272 -16.36 -32.70 -10.26
CA LEU A 272 -15.02 -33.27 -10.14
C LEU A 272 -14.01 -32.24 -9.63
N LEU A 273 -14.05 -31.02 -10.15
CA LEU A 273 -13.17 -29.93 -9.73
C LEU A 273 -13.40 -29.56 -8.27
N ALA A 274 -14.66 -29.51 -7.81
CA ALA A 274 -14.99 -29.26 -6.41
C ALA A 274 -14.44 -30.36 -5.49
N ASP A 275 -14.27 -31.59 -5.98
CA ASP A 275 -13.71 -32.72 -5.21
C ASP A 275 -12.17 -32.79 -5.26
N GLU A 276 -11.50 -32.01 -6.11
CA GLU A 276 -10.03 -31.96 -6.16
C GLU A 276 -9.46 -31.38 -4.84
N LYS A 277 -8.49 -32.09 -4.25
CA LYS A 277 -7.83 -31.63 -3.02
C LYS A 277 -7.03 -30.36 -3.29
N GLY A 278 -7.19 -29.33 -2.45
CA GLY A 278 -6.45 -28.07 -2.56
C GLY A 278 -7.00 -27.11 -3.62
N ILE A 279 -8.16 -27.39 -4.21
CA ILE A 279 -8.79 -26.45 -5.17
C ILE A 279 -9.10 -25.10 -4.52
N ASP A 280 -9.44 -25.11 -3.22
CA ASP A 280 -9.81 -23.94 -2.44
C ASP A 280 -8.68 -22.88 -2.34
N ASP A 281 -7.42 -23.31 -2.53
CA ASP A 281 -6.25 -22.41 -2.54
C ASP A 281 -6.12 -21.62 -3.86
N SER A 282 -6.79 -22.10 -4.92
CA SER A 282 -6.69 -21.58 -6.28
C SER A 282 -7.98 -20.94 -6.78
N VAL A 283 -9.12 -21.53 -6.46
CA VAL A 283 -10.45 -21.12 -6.90
C VAL A 283 -11.37 -21.12 -5.70
N ARG A 284 -12.16 -20.07 -5.55
CA ARG A 284 -13.10 -19.99 -4.42
C ARG A 284 -14.17 -21.05 -4.60
N ILE A 285 -14.26 -21.95 -3.62
CA ILE A 285 -15.22 -23.05 -3.65
C ILE A 285 -16.65 -22.53 -3.86
N GLY A 286 -17.00 -21.41 -3.24
CA GLY A 286 -18.30 -20.79 -3.38
C GLY A 286 -18.65 -20.38 -4.82
N ASP A 287 -17.66 -19.98 -5.63
CA ASP A 287 -17.89 -19.64 -7.05
C ASP A 287 -18.18 -20.90 -7.88
N ILE A 288 -17.52 -22.02 -7.58
CA ILE A 288 -17.79 -23.33 -8.22
C ILE A 288 -19.22 -23.77 -7.89
N TYR A 289 -19.60 -23.74 -6.60
CA TYR A 289 -20.94 -24.09 -6.16
C TYR A 289 -22.01 -23.14 -6.71
N ALA A 290 -21.72 -21.84 -6.82
CA ALA A 290 -22.67 -20.86 -7.35
C ALA A 290 -23.10 -21.20 -8.79
N VAL A 291 -22.17 -21.62 -9.65
CA VAL A 291 -22.48 -22.06 -11.01
C VAL A 291 -23.36 -23.31 -10.99
N MET A 292 -23.02 -24.30 -10.15
CA MET A 292 -23.80 -25.54 -10.04
C MET A 292 -25.22 -25.32 -9.50
N ILE A 293 -25.37 -24.47 -8.48
CA ILE A 293 -26.66 -24.11 -7.87
C ILE A 293 -27.52 -23.40 -8.91
N THR A 294 -26.98 -22.37 -9.56
CA THR A 294 -27.68 -21.58 -10.59
C THR A 294 -28.17 -22.48 -11.73
N HIS A 295 -27.36 -23.43 -12.19
CA HIS A 295 -27.76 -24.40 -13.22
C HIS A 295 -28.95 -25.27 -12.78
N ASN A 296 -28.91 -25.79 -11.55
CA ASN A 296 -29.99 -26.66 -11.06
C ASN A 296 -31.29 -25.89 -10.86
N VAL A 297 -31.23 -24.64 -10.40
CA VAL A 297 -32.41 -23.76 -10.32
C VAL A 297 -33.02 -23.51 -11.70
N ARG A 298 -32.20 -23.23 -12.72
CA ARG A 298 -32.68 -23.06 -14.10
C ARG A 298 -33.40 -24.30 -14.64
N LYS A 299 -32.97 -25.50 -14.22
CA LYS A 299 -33.62 -26.77 -14.56
C LYS A 299 -34.77 -27.15 -13.62
N SER A 300 -35.21 -26.26 -12.74
CA SER A 300 -36.24 -26.52 -11.71
C SER A 300 -35.89 -27.67 -10.76
N ASN A 301 -34.61 -28.00 -10.63
CA ASN A 301 -34.09 -29.06 -9.76
C ASN A 301 -33.75 -28.51 -8.36
N TYR A 302 -34.74 -27.90 -7.69
CA TYR A 302 -34.55 -27.19 -6.42
C TYR A 302 -33.98 -28.08 -5.30
N LYS A 303 -34.40 -29.35 -5.22
CA LYS A 303 -33.85 -30.32 -4.25
C LYS A 303 -32.34 -30.51 -4.41
N LYS A 304 -31.86 -30.60 -5.66
CA LYS A 304 -30.43 -30.75 -5.95
C LYS A 304 -29.68 -29.45 -5.66
N ALA A 305 -30.25 -28.30 -6.03
CA ALA A 305 -29.68 -27.00 -5.70
C ALA A 305 -29.50 -26.80 -4.18
N TYR A 306 -30.52 -27.14 -3.38
CA TYR A 306 -30.43 -27.08 -1.92
C TYR A 306 -29.39 -28.05 -1.35
N SER A 307 -29.31 -29.28 -1.87
CA SER A 307 -28.27 -30.24 -1.44
C SER A 307 -26.84 -29.73 -1.70
N LEU A 308 -26.63 -28.96 -2.77
CA LEU A 308 -25.34 -28.34 -3.09
C LEU A 308 -25.01 -27.22 -2.09
N ILE A 309 -26.01 -26.45 -1.65
CA ILE A 309 -25.84 -25.44 -0.58
C ILE A 309 -25.41 -26.13 0.72
N GLU A 310 -26.09 -27.21 1.12
CA GLU A 310 -25.72 -27.97 2.32
C GLU A 310 -24.31 -28.56 2.20
N GLN A 311 -23.91 -29.06 1.03
CA GLN A 311 -22.56 -29.57 0.78
C GLN A 311 -21.51 -28.46 0.93
N MET A 312 -21.79 -27.28 0.38
CA MET A 312 -20.92 -26.11 0.50
C MET A 312 -20.77 -25.67 1.96
N GLN A 313 -21.87 -25.59 2.72
CA GLN A 313 -21.85 -25.26 4.16
C GLN A 313 -21.16 -26.35 5.01
N LYS A 314 -21.30 -27.63 4.66
CA LYS A 314 -20.58 -28.72 5.34
C LYS A 314 -19.07 -28.62 5.16
N ARG A 315 -18.61 -28.23 3.96
CA ARG A 315 -17.17 -28.02 3.69
C ARG A 315 -16.65 -26.77 4.39
N GLN A 316 -17.44 -25.70 4.41
CA GLN A 316 -17.06 -24.45 5.04
C GLN A 316 -18.21 -23.93 5.95
N PRO A 317 -18.24 -24.33 7.24
CA PRO A 317 -19.36 -24.04 8.14
C PRO A 317 -19.68 -22.56 8.38
N ARG A 318 -18.73 -21.66 8.10
CA ARG A 318 -18.88 -20.21 8.24
C ARG A 318 -19.09 -19.49 6.90
N ILE A 319 -19.36 -20.22 5.82
CA ILE A 319 -19.56 -19.61 4.51
C ILE A 319 -20.88 -18.85 4.47
N ASP A 320 -20.80 -17.59 4.08
CA ASP A 320 -21.97 -16.79 3.77
C ASP A 320 -22.38 -17.05 2.31
N VAL A 321 -23.42 -17.87 2.13
CA VAL A 321 -23.92 -18.30 0.81
C VAL A 321 -24.37 -17.11 -0.04
N SER A 322 -24.88 -16.05 0.60
CA SER A 322 -25.40 -14.85 -0.08
C SER A 322 -24.32 -14.06 -0.81
N ARG A 323 -23.05 -14.19 -0.39
CA ARG A 323 -21.91 -13.60 -1.10
C ARG A 323 -21.66 -14.28 -2.44
N TYR A 324 -22.07 -15.52 -2.63
CA TYR A 324 -21.76 -16.29 -3.84
C TYR A 324 -22.96 -16.43 -4.77
N VAL A 325 -24.15 -16.59 -4.19
CA VAL A 325 -25.41 -16.82 -4.93
C VAL A 325 -26.37 -15.67 -4.65
N ASN A 326 -26.97 -15.14 -5.72
CA ASN A 326 -27.94 -14.06 -5.63
C ASN A 326 -29.11 -14.42 -4.70
N THR A 327 -29.52 -13.47 -3.84
CA THR A 327 -30.58 -13.66 -2.85
C THR A 327 -31.89 -14.16 -3.46
N GLN A 328 -32.28 -13.68 -4.64
CA GLN A 328 -33.49 -14.14 -5.33
C GLN A 328 -33.44 -15.62 -5.71
N ILE A 329 -32.26 -16.13 -6.09
CA ILE A 329 -32.06 -17.55 -6.41
C ILE A 329 -32.19 -18.39 -5.12
N LEU A 330 -31.54 -17.95 -4.04
CA LEU A 330 -31.66 -18.60 -2.74
C LEU A 330 -33.10 -18.62 -2.24
N ASP A 331 -33.78 -17.50 -2.44
CA ASP A 331 -35.17 -17.33 -2.05
C ASP A 331 -36.10 -18.28 -2.80
N THR A 332 -35.93 -18.38 -4.12
CA THR A 332 -36.69 -19.31 -4.96
C THR A 332 -36.49 -20.76 -4.50
N ILE A 333 -35.26 -21.15 -4.15
CA ILE A 333 -34.98 -22.50 -3.63
C ILE A 333 -35.71 -22.76 -2.32
N CYS A 334 -35.67 -21.81 -1.38
CA CYS A 334 -36.31 -21.93 -0.07
C CYS A 334 -37.84 -22.00 -0.20
N ASP A 335 -38.44 -21.16 -1.04
CA ASP A 335 -39.90 -21.12 -1.24
C ASP A 335 -40.44 -22.42 -1.83
N GLU A 336 -39.82 -22.91 -2.91
CA GLU A 336 -40.22 -24.15 -3.58
C GLU A 336 -40.08 -25.39 -2.67
N LEU A 337 -39.11 -25.38 -1.77
CA LEU A 337 -38.87 -26.48 -0.82
C LEU A 337 -39.57 -26.28 0.53
N LYS A 338 -40.23 -25.14 0.76
CA LYS A 338 -40.81 -24.74 2.05
C LYS A 338 -39.79 -24.79 3.20
N MET A 339 -38.56 -24.38 2.91
CA MET A 339 -37.44 -24.36 3.85
C MET A 339 -37.26 -22.95 4.43
N PRO A 340 -36.69 -22.80 5.65
CA PRO A 340 -36.34 -21.49 6.18
C PRO A 340 -35.35 -20.77 5.27
N ARG A 341 -35.46 -19.43 5.22
CA ARG A 341 -34.55 -18.58 4.44
C ARG A 341 -33.11 -18.77 4.92
N LEU A 342 -32.19 -18.82 3.97
CA LEU A 342 -30.75 -18.99 4.22
C LEU A 342 -30.04 -17.66 4.51
N THR A 343 -30.70 -16.53 4.26
CA THR A 343 -30.22 -15.18 4.60
C THR A 343 -30.70 -14.79 5.99
N ASN A 344 -29.78 -14.33 6.84
CA ASN A 344 -30.15 -13.69 8.10
C ASN A 344 -30.92 -12.41 7.79
N ALA A 345 -32.16 -12.31 8.28
CA ALA A 345 -32.87 -11.04 8.37
C ALA A 345 -32.16 -10.16 9.42
N THR A 346 -31.11 -9.45 9.02
CA THR A 346 -30.74 -8.15 9.61
C THR A 346 -31.19 -7.07 8.66
N ALA A 347 -32.51 -6.85 8.62
CA ALA A 347 -33.09 -5.62 8.14
C ALA A 347 -33.15 -4.64 9.33
N ALA A 348 -32.11 -3.80 9.47
CA ALA A 348 -32.18 -2.49 10.10
C ALA A 348 -30.91 -1.71 9.74
N SER A 349 -31.09 -0.58 9.03
CA SER A 349 -30.14 0.48 8.65
C SER A 349 -28.92 0.00 7.81
N ASP A 350 -28.78 0.33 6.54
CA ASP A 350 -28.78 1.70 6.01
C ASP A 350 -29.40 1.79 4.60
N GLU A 351 -30.37 2.69 4.47
CA GLU A 351 -30.68 3.34 3.20
C GLU A 351 -29.50 4.26 2.86
N GLU A 352 -28.53 3.79 2.08
CA GLU A 352 -27.65 4.59 1.20
C GLU A 352 -26.53 3.70 0.63
N GLU A 353 -26.85 2.86 -0.35
CA GLU A 353 -25.89 2.44 -1.38
C GLU A 353 -26.67 1.87 -2.58
N GLN A 354 -27.36 2.75 -3.30
CA GLN A 354 -27.63 2.52 -4.71
C GLN A 354 -26.33 2.76 -5.48
N ALA A 355 -25.43 1.77 -5.44
CA ALA A 355 -24.38 1.60 -6.43
C ALA A 355 -24.62 0.24 -7.08
N GLU A 356 -24.74 0.22 -8.39
CA GLU A 356 -25.00 -0.94 -9.25
C GLU A 356 -24.00 -2.08 -8.98
N GLY A 357 -24.30 -2.93 -8.01
CA GLY A 357 -23.58 -4.18 -7.70
C GLY A 357 -24.23 -5.42 -8.31
N GLY A 358 -25.06 -5.23 -9.34
CA GLY A 358 -25.67 -6.31 -10.10
C GLY A 358 -24.64 -6.97 -11.01
N VAL A 359 -24.27 -8.20 -10.67
CA VAL A 359 -23.47 -9.15 -11.46
C VAL A 359 -23.40 -8.84 -12.97
N GLU A 360 -22.33 -8.20 -13.42
CA GLU A 360 -22.00 -8.17 -14.84
C GLU A 360 -21.28 -9.47 -15.21
N TYR A 361 -22.09 -10.45 -15.60
CA TYR A 361 -21.64 -11.53 -16.46
C TYR A 361 -20.93 -10.95 -17.69
N SER A 362 -19.95 -11.69 -18.23
CA SER A 362 -19.25 -11.30 -19.46
C SER A 362 -20.24 -10.80 -20.52
N HIS A 363 -19.90 -9.76 -21.27
CA HIS A 363 -20.79 -9.14 -22.27
C HIS A 363 -21.39 -10.15 -23.27
N ALA A 364 -20.74 -11.30 -23.46
CA ALA A 364 -21.23 -12.44 -24.23
C ALA A 364 -22.33 -13.23 -23.48
N LEU A 365 -22.12 -13.54 -22.20
CA LEU A 365 -23.08 -14.22 -21.34
C LEU A 365 -24.32 -13.34 -21.07
N LYS A 366 -24.16 -12.02 -20.92
CA LYS A 366 -25.28 -11.04 -20.80
C LYS A 366 -26.18 -11.03 -22.04
N ARG A 367 -25.60 -11.07 -23.25
CA ARG A 367 -26.36 -11.15 -24.51
C ARG A 367 -27.15 -12.45 -24.68
N GLN A 368 -26.71 -13.54 -24.07
CA GLN A 368 -27.41 -14.83 -24.09
C GLN A 368 -28.50 -14.89 -23.00
N ILE A 369 -28.22 -14.35 -21.81
CA ILE A 369 -29.19 -14.12 -20.72
C ILE A 369 -30.38 -13.28 -21.21
N GLU A 370 -30.14 -12.25 -22.02
CA GLU A 370 -31.19 -11.39 -22.59
C GLU A 370 -31.90 -12.02 -23.80
N LYS A 371 -31.20 -12.81 -24.63
CA LYS A 371 -31.82 -13.49 -25.79
C LYS A 371 -32.77 -14.62 -25.38
N GLU A 372 -32.42 -15.43 -24.38
CA GLU A 372 -33.22 -16.58 -23.99
C GLU A 372 -34.44 -16.21 -23.12
N SER A 373 -34.33 -15.14 -22.32
CA SER A 373 -35.48 -14.57 -21.60
C SER A 373 -36.54 -14.01 -22.55
N SER A 374 -36.13 -13.35 -23.65
CA SER A 374 -37.07 -12.85 -24.67
C SER A 374 -37.83 -13.95 -25.42
N PHE A 375 -37.23 -15.15 -25.55
CA PHE A 375 -37.86 -16.29 -26.22
C PHE A 375 -38.91 -16.97 -25.33
N ALA A 376 -38.67 -17.01 -24.01
CA ALA A 376 -39.61 -17.57 -23.03
C ALA A 376 -40.90 -16.73 -22.93
N ASP A 377 -40.79 -15.40 -22.93
CA ASP A 377 -41.95 -14.49 -22.86
C ASP A 377 -42.84 -14.58 -24.11
N SER A 378 -42.26 -14.70 -25.31
CA SER A 378 -43.06 -14.80 -26.55
C SER A 378 -43.80 -16.14 -26.68
N SER A 379 -43.25 -17.20 -26.07
CA SER A 379 -43.82 -18.55 -26.09
C SER A 379 -44.98 -18.67 -25.11
N LEU A 380 -44.86 -18.04 -23.93
CA LEU A 380 -45.90 -17.95 -22.91
C LEU A 380 -47.06 -17.03 -23.35
N GLN A 381 -46.79 -15.91 -24.03
CA GLN A 381 -47.86 -15.05 -24.57
C GLN A 381 -48.65 -15.68 -25.73
N LYS A 382 -48.02 -16.54 -26.55
CA LYS A 382 -48.75 -17.27 -27.61
C LYS A 382 -49.62 -18.40 -27.06
N ALA A 383 -49.18 -19.09 -26.01
CA ALA A 383 -49.97 -20.16 -25.38
C ALA A 383 -51.15 -19.65 -24.54
N LEU A 384 -51.17 -18.37 -24.16
CA LEU A 384 -52.28 -17.73 -23.44
C LEU A 384 -53.32 -17.07 -24.36
N ASN A 385 -53.02 -16.92 -25.65
CA ASN A 385 -53.89 -16.27 -26.65
C ASN A 385 -54.37 -17.22 -27.77
N SER A 386 -54.19 -18.53 -27.61
CA SER A 386 -54.73 -19.59 -28.46
C SER A 386 -55.35 -20.66 -27.58
#